data_AF-A0A966VAM6-F1
#
_entry.id   AF-A0A966VAM6-F1
#
_cell.length_a   1.000
_cell.length_b   1.000
_cell.length_c   1.000
_cell.angle_alpha   90.00
_cell.angle_beta   90.00
_cell.angle_gamma   90.00
#
_symmetry.space_group_name_H-M   'P 1'
#
loop_
_entity.id
_entity.type
_entity.pdbx_description
1 polymer ?
#
loop_
_entity_poly.entity_id
_entity_poly.type
_entity_poly.pdbx_seq_one_letter_code
_entity_poly.pdbx_strand_id
1 'polypeptide(L)'
;EQAKADLEGVQEAIDEMKREGKLPTALSANLAKPGAKTLEQTAIETNKPPFNAPRPVTVADLQAVMGLNKSQAKAVMAVYKAMGLPLPMIRLAKGVERAEVDLKQLAFHASRQPFAPEPGFPFGRFRLDKIGTGLGRQAYGWGIYLAAKRFRASDYVSNLRKTSPDAVLYDLDVPNKLVAQLLNDEKPLSRKLQVAVNRELKAAGIELTVDSAMSLRNIMDKIQQSAIWGSDANAPRLTSELLNRAGIPGLQRFVKDKMGLHMYVIWNQAALDRIALLEANGKKLQRLAQDSQTTLNEIQGSIDFLNKTDSERLNGALAIIRGFSAANVTTPIHEGAHFYRRFMLNTENGFTTQEIKAA
;
A
#
# COMPACT_ATOMS: atom_id res chain seq x y z
N GLU A 1 17.51 2.57 -38.61
CA GLU A 1 16.64 3.76 -38.51
C GLU A 1 15.54 3.62 -37.46
N GLN A 2 14.70 2.59 -37.49
CA GLN A 2 13.64 2.40 -36.48
C GLN A 2 14.13 2.35 -35.03
N ALA A 3 15.24 1.62 -34.75
CA ALA A 3 15.84 1.55 -33.41
C ALA A 3 16.43 2.90 -32.93
N LYS A 4 16.81 3.80 -33.86
CA LYS A 4 17.33 5.13 -33.54
C LYS A 4 16.18 6.09 -33.21
N ALA A 5 15.08 6.03 -33.98
CA ALA A 5 13.84 6.74 -33.67
C ALA A 5 13.19 6.27 -32.35
N ASP A 6 13.28 4.97 -32.05
CA ASP A 6 12.78 4.41 -30.79
C ASP A 6 13.65 4.86 -29.58
N LEU A 7 14.95 5.09 -29.77
CA LEU A 7 15.86 5.67 -28.76
C LEU A 7 15.65 7.18 -28.56
N GLU A 8 15.38 7.92 -29.63
CA GLU A 8 15.04 9.35 -29.59
C GLU A 8 13.74 9.58 -28.81
N GLY A 9 12.70 8.75 -29.03
CA GLY A 9 11.46 8.81 -28.25
C GLY A 9 11.62 8.42 -26.77
N VAL A 10 12.58 7.55 -26.45
CA VAL A 10 12.95 7.22 -25.05
C VAL A 10 13.63 8.40 -24.38
N GLN A 11 14.56 9.06 -25.08
CA GLN A 11 15.27 10.23 -24.58
C GLN A 11 14.31 11.40 -24.37
N GLU A 12 13.36 11.59 -25.29
CA GLU A 12 12.33 12.64 -25.21
C GLU A 12 11.38 12.41 -24.03
N ALA A 13 10.94 11.16 -23.79
CA ALA A 13 10.13 10.80 -22.61
C ALA A 13 10.92 10.94 -21.30
N ILE A 14 12.20 10.58 -21.28
CA ILE A 14 13.09 10.78 -20.12
C ILE A 14 13.27 12.28 -19.85
N ASP A 15 13.44 13.10 -20.88
CA ASP A 15 13.66 14.54 -20.74
C ASP A 15 12.37 15.31 -20.40
N GLU A 16 11.21 14.82 -20.84
CA GLU A 16 9.90 15.26 -20.35
C GLU A 16 9.72 14.91 -18.85
N MET A 17 10.03 13.67 -18.45
CA MET A 17 9.96 13.25 -17.05
C MET A 17 10.96 14.00 -16.14
N LYS A 18 12.14 14.35 -16.66
CA LYS A 18 13.11 15.21 -15.96
C LYS A 18 12.59 16.63 -15.81
N ARG A 19 12.02 17.22 -16.87
CA ARG A 19 11.41 18.57 -16.82
C ARG A 19 10.27 18.65 -15.82
N GLU A 20 9.46 17.59 -15.71
CA GLU A 20 8.35 17.53 -14.76
C GLU A 20 8.76 17.17 -13.32
N GLY A 21 10.04 16.84 -13.07
CA GLY A 21 10.49 16.39 -11.74
C GLY A 21 9.91 15.03 -11.30
N LYS A 22 9.40 14.23 -12.25
CA LYS A 22 8.69 12.95 -12.00
C LYS A 22 9.51 11.71 -12.35
N LEU A 23 10.77 11.85 -12.77
CA LEU A 23 11.66 10.71 -13.01
C LEU A 23 11.97 10.01 -11.68
N PRO A 24 11.54 8.75 -11.46
CA PRO A 24 11.83 8.05 -10.21
C PRO A 24 13.34 7.90 -10.03
N THR A 25 13.87 8.17 -8.83
CA THR A 25 15.32 8.08 -8.53
C THR A 25 15.90 6.69 -8.84
N ALA A 26 15.07 5.65 -8.77
CA ALA A 26 15.44 4.28 -9.14
C ALA A 26 15.61 4.06 -10.66
N LEU A 27 14.98 4.89 -11.50
CA LEU A 27 15.12 4.80 -12.96
C LEU A 27 16.41 5.48 -13.46
N SER A 28 16.81 6.60 -12.82
CA SER A 28 18.00 7.36 -13.21
C SER A 28 19.31 6.59 -12.94
N ALA A 29 19.34 5.76 -11.90
CA ALA A 29 20.51 4.94 -11.56
C ALA A 29 20.67 3.68 -12.43
N ASN A 30 19.56 3.11 -12.94
CA ASN A 30 19.54 1.77 -13.54
C ASN A 30 19.58 1.74 -15.08
N LEU A 31 19.30 2.85 -15.77
CA LEU A 31 19.49 2.96 -17.23
C LEU A 31 20.98 2.96 -17.65
N ALA A 32 21.91 2.99 -16.68
CA ALA A 32 23.35 3.11 -16.91
C ALA A 32 24.13 1.76 -16.90
N LYS A 33 23.49 0.61 -16.68
CA LYS A 33 24.16 -0.71 -16.68
C LYS A 33 23.51 -1.70 -17.66
N PRO A 34 24.01 -1.81 -18.91
CA PRO A 34 23.60 -2.87 -19.81
C PRO A 34 24.27 -4.19 -19.39
N GLY A 35 23.52 -5.10 -18.75
CA GLY A 35 24.07 -6.40 -18.34
C GLY A 35 23.21 -7.32 -17.48
N ALA A 36 22.01 -6.93 -17.06
CA ALA A 36 21.13 -7.83 -16.32
C ALA A 36 20.59 -8.94 -17.25
N LYS A 37 20.85 -10.21 -16.91
CA LYS A 37 20.31 -11.37 -17.64
C LYS A 37 18.78 -11.28 -17.66
N THR A 38 18.19 -11.49 -18.83
CA THR A 38 16.73 -11.54 -18.98
C THR A 38 16.21 -12.86 -18.40
N LEU A 39 15.08 -12.83 -17.68
CA LEU A 39 14.37 -14.04 -17.23
C LEU A 39 13.96 -14.97 -18.38
N GLU A 40 13.92 -14.46 -19.62
CA GLU A 40 13.77 -15.26 -20.84
C GLU A 40 14.92 -16.26 -21.03
N GLN A 41 16.15 -15.94 -20.60
CA GLN A 41 17.28 -16.86 -20.66
C GLN A 41 17.21 -17.97 -19.60
N THR A 42 16.54 -17.72 -18.47
CA THR A 42 16.41 -18.72 -17.37
C THR A 42 15.25 -19.69 -17.61
N ALA A 43 14.21 -19.25 -18.31
CA ALA A 43 13.02 -20.07 -18.57
C ALA A 43 13.21 -21.14 -19.67
N ILE A 44 14.21 -20.97 -20.55
CA ILE A 44 14.50 -21.92 -21.64
C ILE A 44 15.18 -23.20 -21.13
N GLU A 45 15.83 -23.18 -19.96
CA GLU A 45 16.60 -24.31 -19.44
C GLU A 45 15.75 -25.38 -18.73
N THR A 46 14.49 -25.10 -18.38
CA THR A 46 13.59 -26.05 -17.69
C THR A 46 12.53 -26.60 -18.63
N ASN A 47 12.92 -27.59 -19.43
CA ASN A 47 12.15 -28.17 -20.52
C ASN A 47 10.89 -28.96 -20.09
N LYS A 48 9.71 -28.33 -20.04
CA LYS A 48 8.37 -28.99 -20.04
C LYS A 48 7.22 -28.03 -20.43
N PRO A 49 6.63 -28.12 -21.64
CA PRO A 49 5.34 -27.48 -21.97
C PRO A 49 4.18 -28.46 -21.63
N PRO A 50 2.95 -27.99 -21.29
CA PRO A 50 1.99 -27.67 -22.37
C PRO A 50 0.86 -26.62 -22.05
N PHE A 51 0.26 -26.09 -23.13
CA PHE A 51 -1.01 -25.33 -23.29
C PHE A 51 -1.12 -23.84 -22.85
N ASN A 52 -1.45 -23.01 -23.85
CA ASN A 52 -1.70 -21.55 -23.86
C ASN A 52 -0.61 -20.66 -23.24
N ALA A 53 0.48 -20.46 -23.99
CA ALA A 53 1.54 -19.54 -23.63
C ALA A 53 0.98 -18.12 -23.32
N PRO A 54 1.37 -17.49 -22.19
CA PRO A 54 0.91 -16.15 -21.83
C PRO A 54 1.38 -15.12 -22.86
N ARG A 55 0.44 -14.44 -23.51
CA ARG A 55 0.74 -13.35 -24.45
C ARG A 55 1.43 -12.21 -23.68
N PRO A 56 2.67 -11.81 -24.04
CA PRO A 56 3.35 -10.68 -23.41
C PRO A 56 2.60 -9.38 -23.69
N VAL A 57 2.73 -8.40 -22.78
CA VAL A 57 2.24 -7.04 -23.02
C VAL A 57 2.84 -6.51 -24.32
N THR A 58 2.00 -6.02 -25.23
CA THR A 58 2.38 -5.45 -26.53
C THR A 58 2.09 -3.95 -26.60
N VAL A 59 2.64 -3.29 -27.62
CA VAL A 59 2.31 -1.89 -27.95
C VAL A 59 0.80 -1.74 -28.16
N ALA A 60 0.15 -2.69 -28.83
CA ALA A 60 -1.30 -2.67 -29.05
C ALA A 60 -2.09 -2.75 -27.74
N ASP A 61 -1.62 -3.51 -26.74
CA ASP A 61 -2.28 -3.59 -25.43
C ASP A 61 -2.19 -2.25 -24.68
N LEU A 62 -1.02 -1.60 -24.72
CA LEU A 62 -0.84 -0.28 -24.13
C LEU A 62 -1.74 0.76 -24.80
N GLN A 63 -1.89 0.72 -26.13
CA GLN A 63 -2.84 1.59 -26.83
C GLN A 63 -4.29 1.29 -26.42
N ALA A 64 -4.69 0.02 -26.43
CA ALA A 64 -6.07 -0.39 -26.21
C ALA A 64 -6.53 -0.22 -24.74
N VAL A 65 -5.63 -0.48 -23.79
CA VAL A 65 -5.94 -0.49 -22.35
C VAL A 65 -5.65 0.85 -21.70
N MET A 66 -4.52 1.48 -22.06
CA MET A 66 -4.06 2.72 -21.44
C MET A 66 -4.40 3.98 -22.27
N GLY A 67 -5.00 3.83 -23.45
CA GLY A 67 -5.35 4.97 -24.31
C GLY A 67 -4.17 5.71 -24.93
N LEU A 68 -2.97 5.12 -24.89
CA LEU A 68 -1.76 5.74 -25.43
C LEU A 68 -1.80 5.76 -26.97
N ASN A 69 -1.20 6.79 -27.56
CA ASN A 69 -0.92 6.78 -28.98
C ASN A 69 0.25 5.81 -29.31
N LYS A 70 0.47 5.51 -30.59
CA LYS A 70 1.48 4.54 -31.03
C LYS A 70 2.91 4.90 -30.58
N SER A 71 3.27 6.19 -30.59
CA SER A 71 4.60 6.65 -30.17
C SER A 71 4.79 6.49 -28.67
N GLN A 72 3.82 6.96 -27.88
CA GLN A 72 3.78 6.81 -26.43
C GLN A 72 3.85 5.34 -25.98
N ALA A 73 3.07 4.47 -26.60
CA ALA A 73 3.06 3.05 -26.29
C ALA A 73 4.40 2.36 -26.65
N LYS A 74 5.07 2.80 -27.72
CA LYS A 74 6.43 2.35 -28.05
C LYS A 74 7.45 2.79 -27.00
N ALA A 75 7.40 4.04 -26.54
CA ALA A 75 8.30 4.56 -25.51
C ALA A 75 8.17 3.78 -24.20
N VAL A 76 6.94 3.55 -23.73
CA VAL A 76 6.68 2.72 -22.54
C VAL A 76 7.23 1.29 -22.72
N MET A 77 6.98 0.68 -23.88
CA MET A 77 7.47 -0.67 -24.18
C MET A 77 9.00 -0.73 -24.22
N ALA A 78 9.66 0.30 -24.73
CA ALA A 78 11.12 0.40 -24.73
C ALA A 78 11.66 0.51 -23.31
N VAL A 79 11.03 1.31 -22.44
CA VAL A 79 11.37 1.40 -21.01
C VAL A 79 11.20 0.05 -20.31
N TYR A 80 10.08 -0.64 -20.51
CA TYR A 80 9.85 -1.96 -19.93
C TYR A 80 10.91 -2.99 -20.35
N LYS A 81 11.30 -2.98 -21.63
CA LYS A 81 12.37 -3.85 -22.14
C LYS A 81 13.74 -3.47 -21.57
N ALA A 82 14.05 -2.18 -21.49
CA ALA A 82 15.29 -1.68 -20.89
C ALA A 82 15.39 -2.05 -19.40
N MET A 83 14.27 -2.05 -18.69
CA MET A 83 14.16 -2.53 -17.31
C MET A 83 14.21 -4.06 -17.18
N GLY A 84 14.22 -4.82 -18.28
CA GLY A 84 14.19 -6.28 -18.26
C GLY A 84 12.90 -6.86 -17.66
N LEU A 85 11.78 -6.14 -17.72
CA LEU A 85 10.52 -6.62 -17.15
C LEU A 85 10.06 -7.91 -17.85
N PRO A 86 9.66 -8.96 -17.11
CA PRO A 86 9.10 -10.17 -17.69
C PRO A 86 7.66 -9.90 -18.17
N LEU A 87 7.53 -9.35 -19.38
CA LEU A 87 6.26 -8.98 -19.99
C LEU A 87 5.18 -10.08 -19.96
N PRO A 88 5.50 -11.39 -20.08
CA PRO A 88 4.51 -12.46 -19.93
C PRO A 88 3.90 -12.58 -18.52
N MET A 89 4.54 -12.03 -17.49
CA MET A 89 4.07 -12.06 -16.09
C MET A 89 3.26 -10.82 -15.70
N ILE A 90 3.12 -9.85 -16.61
CA ILE A 90 2.35 -8.63 -16.40
C ILE A 90 1.04 -8.73 -17.19
N ARG A 91 -0.07 -8.28 -16.60
CA ARG A 91 -1.34 -8.05 -17.31
C ARG A 91 -1.66 -6.57 -17.28
N LEU A 92 -2.26 -6.08 -18.36
CA LEU A 92 -2.88 -4.76 -18.38
C LEU A 92 -4.39 -4.93 -18.23
N ALA A 93 -5.03 -4.05 -17.47
CA ALA A 93 -6.47 -3.95 -17.43
C ALA A 93 -6.91 -2.49 -17.46
N LYS A 94 -8.09 -2.22 -18.03
CA LYS A 94 -8.71 -0.90 -17.82
C LYS A 94 -9.06 -0.81 -16.34
N GLY A 95 -8.69 0.29 -15.72
CA GLY A 95 -9.28 0.69 -14.46
C GLY A 95 -10.78 0.82 -14.70
N VAL A 96 -11.58 0.12 -13.91
CA VAL A 96 -12.93 0.62 -13.67
C VAL A 96 -12.70 2.00 -13.06
N GLU A 97 -13.33 3.06 -13.58
CA GLU A 97 -13.40 4.33 -12.86
C GLU A 97 -13.56 3.97 -11.40
N ARG A 98 -12.52 4.26 -10.60
CA ARG A 98 -12.60 3.93 -9.19
C ARG A 98 -13.79 4.76 -8.77
N ALA A 99 -14.93 4.10 -8.51
CA ALA A 99 -16.05 4.70 -7.81
C ALA A 99 -15.40 5.57 -6.76
N GLU A 100 -15.66 6.89 -6.85
CA GLU A 100 -14.96 7.97 -6.15
C GLU A 100 -14.20 7.40 -4.97
N VAL A 101 -12.88 7.62 -4.85
CA VAL A 101 -12.25 7.36 -3.55
C VAL A 101 -13.00 8.28 -2.60
N ASP A 102 -13.97 7.70 -1.90
CA ASP A 102 -14.98 8.41 -1.15
C ASP A 102 -14.27 8.80 0.14
N LEU A 103 -13.49 9.86 -0.02
CA LEU A 103 -12.61 10.50 0.92
C LEU A 103 -13.49 11.54 1.63
N LYS A 104 -14.30 11.02 2.56
CA LYS A 104 -15.27 11.81 3.33
C LYS A 104 -15.19 11.52 4.83
N GLN A 105 -14.36 10.57 5.27
CA GLN A 105 -14.24 10.22 6.67
C GLN A 105 -13.06 10.96 7.31
N LEU A 106 -13.36 12.17 7.78
CA LEU A 106 -12.42 12.98 8.53
C LEU A 106 -12.03 12.26 9.84
N ALA A 107 -10.73 12.14 10.07
CA ALA A 107 -10.15 11.61 11.31
C ALA A 107 -8.97 12.46 11.74
N PHE A 108 -8.50 12.25 12.97
CA PHE A 108 -7.47 13.09 13.58
C PHE A 108 -6.45 12.26 14.35
N HIS A 109 -5.19 12.66 14.29
CA HIS A 109 -4.11 12.00 15.02
C HIS A 109 -3.13 13.00 15.61
N ALA A 110 -2.66 12.68 16.82
CA ALA A 110 -1.66 13.45 17.55
C ALA A 110 -0.31 12.74 17.46
N SER A 111 0.70 13.40 16.88
CA SER A 111 2.07 12.90 16.82
C SER A 111 3.01 13.76 17.65
N ARG A 112 4.05 13.15 18.20
CA ARG A 112 5.11 13.84 18.99
C ARG A 112 5.93 14.82 18.15
N GLN A 113 6.06 14.52 16.86
CA GLN A 113 6.81 15.32 15.89
C GLN A 113 6.21 15.08 14.49
N PRO A 114 6.54 15.93 13.50
CA PRO A 114 6.15 15.67 12.12
C PRO A 114 6.68 14.31 11.64
N PHE A 115 5.92 13.61 10.80
CA PHE A 115 6.42 12.42 10.14
C PHE A 115 7.56 12.80 9.20
N ALA A 116 8.61 11.96 9.22
CA ALA A 116 9.71 12.11 8.29
C ALA A 116 9.22 11.75 6.87
N PRO A 117 9.61 12.53 5.84
CA PRO A 117 9.34 12.15 4.46
C PRO A 117 9.91 10.77 4.11
N GLU A 118 9.18 10.02 3.30
CA GLU A 118 9.60 8.74 2.74
C GLU A 118 9.35 8.74 1.21
N PRO A 119 10.04 7.89 0.42
CA PRO A 119 9.71 7.70 -0.98
C PRO A 119 8.23 7.32 -1.16
N GLY A 120 7.49 8.12 -1.94
CA GLY A 120 6.04 7.97 -2.13
C GLY A 120 5.17 8.62 -1.04
N PHE A 121 5.76 9.13 0.04
CA PHE A 121 5.09 9.82 1.14
C PHE A 121 5.85 11.09 1.52
N PRO A 122 5.75 12.18 0.74
CA PRO A 122 6.54 13.40 0.95
C PRO A 122 6.29 14.10 2.30
N PHE A 123 5.14 13.83 2.92
CA PHE A 123 4.80 14.32 4.28
C PHE A 123 4.90 13.21 5.33
N GLY A 124 5.58 12.12 4.99
CA GLY A 124 5.65 10.90 5.76
C GLY A 124 4.33 10.14 5.82
N ARG A 125 4.34 9.06 6.59
CA ARG A 125 3.18 8.19 6.78
C ARG A 125 3.17 7.56 8.16
N PHE A 126 2.04 6.98 8.52
CA PHE A 126 1.94 6.12 9.68
C PHE A 126 2.80 4.87 9.50
N ARG A 127 3.55 4.48 10.53
CA ARG A 127 4.29 3.23 10.52
C ARG A 127 4.06 2.41 11.78
N LEU A 128 3.68 1.14 11.62
CA LEU A 128 3.45 0.22 12.75
C LEU A 128 4.73 -0.06 13.55
N ASP A 129 5.90 -0.08 12.88
CA ASP A 129 7.19 -0.26 13.54
C ASP A 129 7.65 0.98 14.36
N LYS A 130 6.87 2.07 14.38
CA LYS A 130 7.03 3.21 15.30
C LYS A 130 6.06 3.17 16.48
N ILE A 131 5.22 2.16 16.61
CA ILE A 131 4.35 2.04 17.80
C ILE A 131 5.22 1.90 19.05
N GLY A 132 4.89 2.69 20.08
CA GLY A 132 5.66 2.77 21.33
C GLY A 132 6.63 3.95 21.42
N THR A 133 6.87 4.70 20.34
CA THR A 133 7.75 5.88 20.36
C THR A 133 7.02 7.20 20.66
N GLY A 134 5.70 7.17 20.88
CA GLY A 134 4.85 8.34 21.15
C GLY A 134 4.21 8.33 22.53
N LEU A 135 3.36 9.32 22.82
CA LEU A 135 2.52 9.30 24.03
C LEU A 135 1.21 8.56 23.76
N GLY A 136 0.77 7.75 24.73
CA GLY A 136 -0.49 7.02 24.68
C GLY A 136 -0.32 5.56 25.02
N ARG A 137 -1.25 5.01 25.81
CA ARG A 137 -1.32 3.56 26.07
C ARG A 137 -2.08 2.87 24.93
N GLN A 138 -1.59 1.72 24.51
CA GLN A 138 -2.30 0.81 23.61
C GLN A 138 -3.38 0.10 24.45
N ALA A 139 -4.65 0.50 24.30
CA ALA A 139 -5.76 0.02 25.13
C ALA A 139 -6.71 -0.94 24.39
N TYR A 140 -6.77 -0.86 23.07
CA TYR A 140 -7.70 -1.58 22.19
C TYR A 140 -6.94 -2.30 21.06
N GLY A 141 -5.78 -2.87 21.39
CA GLY A 141 -4.86 -3.51 20.44
C GLY A 141 -3.63 -2.66 20.11
N TRP A 142 -2.67 -3.30 19.44
CA TRP A 142 -1.41 -2.70 19.00
C TRP A 142 -1.59 -2.12 17.59
N GLY A 143 -1.77 -0.80 17.50
CA GLY A 143 -2.06 -0.13 16.24
C GLY A 143 -1.98 1.39 16.33
N ILE A 144 -2.35 2.04 15.24
CA ILE A 144 -2.47 3.49 15.15
C ILE A 144 -3.90 3.91 15.50
N TYR A 145 -4.02 4.88 16.40
CA TYR A 145 -5.29 5.36 16.95
C TYR A 145 -5.65 6.67 16.26
N LEU A 146 -6.83 6.70 15.64
CA LEU A 146 -7.39 7.87 15.01
C LEU A 146 -8.68 8.26 15.72
N ALA A 147 -8.83 9.53 16.03
CA ALA A 147 -10.07 10.07 16.59
C ALA A 147 -11.02 10.48 15.46
N ALA A 148 -12.31 10.19 15.59
CA ALA A 148 -13.33 10.74 14.68
C ALA A 148 -13.67 12.22 14.97
N LYS A 149 -13.21 12.76 16.11
CA LYS A 149 -13.48 14.13 16.54
C LYS A 149 -12.19 14.88 16.83
N ARG A 150 -12.04 16.06 16.22
CA ARG A 150 -10.80 16.87 16.28
C ARG A 150 -10.35 17.18 17.69
N PHE A 151 -11.29 17.63 18.53
CA PHE A 151 -10.99 18.07 19.90
C PHE A 151 -10.27 16.98 20.71
N ARG A 152 -10.58 15.69 20.48
CA ARG A 152 -9.91 14.59 21.19
C ARG A 152 -8.44 14.52 20.84
N ALA A 153 -8.09 14.58 19.55
CA ALA A 153 -6.69 14.61 19.15
C ALA A 153 -6.00 15.93 19.57
N SER A 154 -6.74 17.05 19.61
CA SER A 154 -6.24 18.32 20.16
C SER A 154 -5.84 18.24 21.63
N ASP A 155 -6.58 17.49 22.46
CA ASP A 155 -6.22 17.28 23.87
C ASP A 155 -4.88 16.52 24.00
N TYR A 156 -4.66 15.51 23.16
CA TYR A 156 -3.39 14.78 23.10
C TYR A 156 -2.24 15.67 22.65
N VAL A 157 -2.43 16.47 21.60
CA VAL A 157 -1.40 17.43 21.13
C VAL A 157 -1.09 18.48 22.17
N SER A 158 -2.09 19.02 22.87
CA SER A 158 -1.89 19.99 23.95
C SER A 158 -1.04 19.40 25.08
N ASN A 159 -1.25 18.14 25.43
CA ASN A 159 -0.42 17.44 26.41
C ASN A 159 0.99 17.11 25.88
N LEU A 160 1.10 16.67 24.62
CA LEU A 160 2.39 16.41 23.97
C LEU A 160 3.27 17.67 23.94
N ARG A 161 2.70 18.84 23.62
CA ARG A 161 3.41 20.11 23.53
C ARG A 161 4.10 20.54 24.82
N LYS A 162 3.67 20.02 25.98
CA LYS A 162 4.36 20.24 27.27
C LYS A 162 5.77 19.64 27.29
N THR A 163 6.03 18.60 26.49
CA THR A 163 7.32 17.87 26.45
C THR A 163 7.90 17.74 25.04
N SER A 164 7.17 18.18 24.03
CA SER A 164 7.50 18.06 22.60
C SER A 164 6.95 19.28 21.86
N PRO A 165 7.70 20.39 21.80
CA PRO A 165 7.26 21.62 21.14
C PRO A 165 6.81 21.40 19.70
N ASP A 166 7.43 20.44 19.00
CA ASP A 166 7.16 20.09 17.60
C ASP A 166 5.95 19.17 17.40
N ALA A 167 5.16 18.91 18.44
CA ALA A 167 3.99 18.02 18.33
C ALA A 167 2.98 18.52 17.28
N VAL A 168 2.46 17.56 16.52
CA VAL A 168 1.60 17.80 15.35
C VAL A 168 0.23 17.20 15.55
N LEU A 169 -0.80 18.01 15.33
CA LEU A 169 -2.15 17.55 15.08
C LEU A 169 -2.34 17.35 13.58
N TYR A 170 -2.56 16.10 13.18
CA TYR A 170 -2.90 15.76 11.82
C TYR A 170 -4.42 15.68 11.64
N ASP A 171 -4.90 16.35 10.61
CA ASP A 171 -6.23 16.11 10.05
C ASP A 171 -6.05 15.10 8.90
N LEU A 172 -6.93 14.10 8.82
CA LEU A 172 -6.74 12.90 8.01
C LEU A 172 -8.01 12.57 7.25
N ASP A 173 -7.84 11.87 6.14
CA ASP A 173 -8.94 11.25 5.42
C ASP A 173 -8.75 9.74 5.35
N VAL A 174 -9.69 9.01 5.96
CA VAL A 174 -9.68 7.56 5.99
C VAL A 174 -10.58 7.04 4.87
N PRO A 175 -10.09 6.21 3.93
CA PRO A 175 -10.92 5.73 2.84
C PRO A 175 -12.18 5.00 3.33
N ASN A 176 -13.36 5.31 2.79
CA ASN A 176 -14.62 4.67 3.21
C ASN A 176 -14.58 3.14 3.11
N LYS A 177 -13.89 2.59 2.10
CA LYS A 177 -13.67 1.14 1.97
C LYS A 177 -12.87 0.56 3.13
N LEU A 178 -11.91 1.31 3.69
CA LEU A 178 -11.18 0.90 4.87
C LEU A 178 -12.09 0.97 6.10
N VAL A 179 -12.83 2.07 6.29
CA VAL A 179 -13.79 2.21 7.41
C VAL A 179 -14.76 1.04 7.45
N ALA A 180 -15.30 0.63 6.30
CA ALA A 180 -16.20 -0.53 6.17
C ALA A 180 -15.55 -1.88 6.55
N GLN A 181 -14.22 -1.98 6.51
CA GLN A 181 -13.46 -3.17 6.93
C GLN A 181 -13.11 -3.15 8.42
N LEU A 182 -13.16 -1.99 9.08
CA LEU A 182 -12.92 -1.87 10.52
C LEU A 182 -14.13 -2.40 11.28
N LEU A 183 -13.92 -3.36 12.16
CA LEU A 183 -15.01 -4.05 12.86
C LEU A 183 -15.41 -3.33 14.14
N ASN A 184 -16.71 -3.31 14.44
CA ASN A 184 -17.20 -2.83 15.73
C ASN A 184 -16.76 -3.79 16.84
N ASP A 185 -16.03 -3.29 17.84
CA ASP A 185 -15.46 -4.11 18.89
C ASP A 185 -16.49 -4.69 19.89
N GLU A 186 -17.72 -4.16 19.90
CA GLU A 186 -18.84 -4.65 20.70
C GLU A 186 -19.67 -5.75 20.01
N LYS A 187 -19.37 -6.03 18.73
CA LYS A 187 -20.14 -6.98 17.93
C LYS A 187 -19.40 -8.31 17.76
N PRO A 188 -20.13 -9.42 17.61
CA PRO A 188 -19.54 -10.69 17.25
C PRO A 188 -19.03 -10.67 15.81
N LEU A 189 -18.07 -11.55 15.53
CA LEU A 189 -17.53 -11.74 14.18
C LEU A 189 -18.54 -12.45 13.29
N SER A 190 -18.47 -12.23 11.97
CA SER A 190 -19.21 -13.05 11.00
C SER A 190 -18.66 -14.48 11.00
N ARG A 191 -19.48 -15.48 10.61
CA ARG A 191 -19.04 -16.89 10.55
C ARG A 191 -17.74 -17.08 9.74
N LYS A 192 -17.59 -16.35 8.64
CA LYS A 192 -16.37 -16.37 7.80
C LYS A 192 -15.14 -15.92 8.60
N LEU A 193 -15.26 -14.83 9.34
CA LEU A 193 -14.16 -14.29 10.14
C LEU A 193 -13.89 -15.15 11.38
N GLN A 194 -14.90 -15.74 12.02
CA GLN A 194 -14.71 -16.70 13.11
C GLN A 194 -13.84 -17.88 12.66
N VAL A 195 -14.14 -18.46 11.49
CA VAL A 195 -13.35 -19.56 10.92
C VAL A 195 -11.90 -19.13 10.65
N ALA A 196 -11.70 -17.92 10.09
CA ALA A 196 -10.37 -17.39 9.83
C ALA A 196 -9.58 -17.16 11.13
N VAL A 197 -10.20 -16.55 12.15
CA VAL A 197 -9.56 -16.31 13.45
C VAL A 197 -9.23 -17.62 14.16
N ASN A 198 -10.15 -18.58 14.21
CA ASN A 198 -9.89 -19.89 14.82
C ASN A 198 -8.75 -20.65 14.14
N ARG A 199 -8.59 -20.49 12.82
CA ARG A 199 -7.45 -21.04 12.09
C ARG A 199 -6.14 -20.41 12.53
N GLU A 200 -6.09 -19.08 12.63
CA GLU A 200 -4.90 -18.34 13.08
C GLU A 200 -4.54 -18.65 14.54
N LEU A 201 -5.54 -18.78 15.43
CA LEU A 201 -5.34 -19.15 16.83
C LEU A 201 -4.75 -20.56 16.96
N LYS A 202 -5.31 -21.53 16.24
CA LYS A 202 -4.77 -22.89 16.21
C LYS A 202 -3.35 -22.94 15.67
N ALA A 203 -3.06 -22.19 14.60
CA ALA A 203 -1.71 -22.10 14.03
C ALA A 203 -0.69 -21.47 14.98
N ALA A 204 -1.15 -20.57 15.86
CA ALA A 204 -0.32 -19.96 16.90
C ALA A 204 -0.26 -20.75 18.22
N GLY A 205 -0.89 -21.93 18.29
CA GLY A 205 -0.90 -22.76 19.51
C GLY A 205 -1.72 -22.15 20.66
N ILE A 206 -2.65 -21.25 20.37
CA ILE A 206 -3.50 -20.62 21.38
C ILE A 206 -4.77 -21.46 21.55
N GLU A 207 -4.95 -22.02 22.76
CA GLU A 207 -6.12 -22.81 23.14
C GLU A 207 -7.35 -21.92 23.40
N LEU A 208 -7.88 -21.33 22.33
CA LEU A 208 -9.10 -20.54 22.34
C LEU A 208 -9.96 -20.88 21.12
N THR A 209 -11.24 -21.17 21.35
CA THR A 209 -12.23 -21.27 20.28
C THR A 209 -13.13 -20.05 20.32
N VAL A 210 -13.15 -19.29 19.22
CA VAL A 210 -14.08 -18.18 19.00
C VAL A 210 -15.42 -18.73 18.51
N ASP A 211 -16.50 -18.35 19.21
CA ASP A 211 -17.88 -18.65 18.85
C ASP A 211 -18.68 -17.39 18.48
N SER A 212 -19.94 -17.58 18.10
CA SER A 212 -20.83 -16.49 17.67
C SER A 212 -21.33 -15.57 18.78
N ALA A 213 -21.19 -15.95 20.05
CA ALA A 213 -21.58 -15.12 21.19
C ALA A 213 -20.48 -14.15 21.62
N MET A 214 -19.21 -14.43 21.26
CA MET A 214 -18.09 -13.56 21.63
C MET A 214 -18.02 -12.30 20.78
N SER A 215 -18.00 -11.13 21.43
CA SER A 215 -17.64 -9.87 20.78
C SER A 215 -16.17 -9.85 20.41
N LEU A 216 -15.78 -9.03 19.41
CA LEU A 216 -14.37 -8.83 19.06
C LEU A 216 -13.53 -8.40 20.27
N ARG A 217 -14.06 -7.54 21.14
CA ARG A 217 -13.41 -7.15 22.41
C ARG A 217 -13.15 -8.37 23.30
N ASN A 218 -14.16 -9.21 23.54
CA ASN A 218 -13.99 -10.41 24.36
C ASN A 218 -12.99 -11.39 23.74
N ILE A 219 -12.96 -11.50 22.41
CA ILE A 219 -11.98 -12.31 21.69
C ILE A 219 -10.56 -11.76 21.94
N MET A 220 -10.35 -10.45 21.75
CA MET A 220 -9.06 -9.81 21.97
C MET A 220 -8.57 -10.00 23.42
N ASP A 221 -9.44 -9.79 24.40
CA ASP A 221 -9.12 -9.95 25.82
C ASP A 221 -8.74 -11.39 26.15
N LYS A 222 -9.47 -12.39 25.62
CA LYS A 222 -9.16 -13.81 25.81
C LYS A 222 -7.85 -14.21 25.15
N ILE A 223 -7.55 -13.70 23.95
CA ILE A 223 -6.26 -13.94 23.29
C ILE A 223 -5.12 -13.40 24.16
N GLN A 224 -5.26 -12.16 24.64
CA GLN A 224 -4.25 -11.52 25.49
C GLN A 224 -4.06 -12.29 26.80
N GLN A 225 -5.15 -12.71 27.46
CA GLN A 225 -5.08 -13.53 28.68
C GLN A 225 -4.43 -14.90 28.44
N SER A 226 -4.73 -15.54 27.32
CA SER A 226 -4.13 -16.84 26.96
C SER A 226 -2.62 -16.71 26.70
N ALA A 227 -2.17 -15.55 26.20
CA ALA A 227 -0.77 -15.25 25.98
C ALA A 227 0.00 -14.86 27.27
N ILE A 228 -0.68 -14.47 28.35
CA ILE A 228 -0.05 -14.01 29.62
C ILE A 228 0.61 -15.13 30.43
N TRP A 229 0.29 -16.41 30.17
CA TRP A 229 0.95 -17.54 30.85
C TRP A 229 2.44 -17.72 30.47
N GLY A 230 2.97 -16.88 29.58
CA GLY A 230 4.40 -16.77 29.27
C GLY A 230 4.86 -15.31 29.10
N SER A 231 4.82 -14.49 30.15
CA SER A 231 5.62 -13.25 30.38
C SER A 231 5.81 -12.21 29.25
N ASP A 232 5.06 -12.22 28.15
CA ASP A 232 5.37 -11.35 27.01
C ASP A 232 4.61 -10.03 27.06
N ALA A 233 5.37 -8.94 27.21
CA ALA A 233 4.95 -7.55 26.97
C ALA A 233 4.40 -7.29 25.54
N ASN A 234 4.35 -8.33 24.69
CA ASN A 234 3.93 -8.31 23.29
C ASN A 234 2.51 -8.84 23.05
N ALA A 235 1.75 -9.25 24.08
CA ALA A 235 0.42 -9.83 23.89
C ALA A 235 -0.54 -8.98 23.02
N PRO A 236 -0.66 -7.63 23.20
CA PRO A 236 -1.48 -6.80 22.32
C PRO A 236 -1.02 -6.81 20.86
N ARG A 237 0.29 -6.91 20.62
CA ARG A 237 0.89 -6.98 19.28
C ARG A 237 0.56 -8.30 18.61
N LEU A 238 0.76 -9.41 19.31
CA LEU A 238 0.40 -10.74 18.85
C LEU A 238 -1.08 -10.81 18.47
N THR A 239 -1.98 -10.31 19.33
CA THR A 239 -3.41 -10.27 19.05
C THR A 239 -3.73 -9.51 17.75
N SER A 240 -3.20 -8.30 17.60
CA SER A 240 -3.45 -7.48 16.41
C SER A 240 -2.87 -8.10 15.14
N GLU A 241 -1.69 -8.70 15.19
CA GLU A 241 -1.09 -9.39 14.05
C GLU A 241 -1.87 -10.66 13.65
N LEU A 242 -2.36 -11.45 14.61
CA LEU A 242 -3.24 -12.60 14.37
C LEU A 242 -4.54 -12.18 13.68
N LEU A 243 -5.20 -11.15 14.21
CA LEU A 243 -6.43 -10.62 13.62
C LEU A 243 -6.18 -10.07 12.21
N ASN A 244 -5.04 -9.42 11.99
CA ASN A 244 -4.63 -8.95 10.67
C ASN A 244 -4.48 -10.10 9.66
N ARG A 245 -3.82 -11.20 10.05
CA ARG A 245 -3.69 -12.41 9.20
C ARG A 245 -5.04 -13.06 8.91
N ALA A 246 -5.99 -12.99 9.84
CA ALA A 246 -7.37 -13.41 9.64
C ALA A 246 -8.20 -12.46 8.74
N GLY A 247 -7.59 -11.37 8.23
CA GLY A 247 -8.23 -10.41 7.33
C GLY A 247 -8.97 -9.27 8.04
N ILE A 248 -8.70 -9.04 9.33
CA ILE A 248 -9.28 -7.96 10.12
C ILE A 248 -8.22 -6.86 10.28
N PRO A 249 -8.28 -5.76 9.51
CA PRO A 249 -7.22 -4.75 9.50
C PRO A 249 -7.23 -3.78 10.69
N GLY A 250 -8.28 -3.81 11.50
CA GLY A 250 -8.48 -2.90 12.62
C GLY A 250 -9.90 -2.97 13.19
N LEU A 251 -10.18 -2.07 14.13
CA LEU A 251 -11.48 -1.95 14.78
C LEU A 251 -12.00 -0.49 14.82
N GLN A 252 -13.31 -0.39 14.99
CA GLN A 252 -14.02 0.81 15.42
C GLN A 252 -14.40 0.61 16.88
N ARG A 253 -13.85 1.46 17.75
CA ARG A 253 -14.18 1.48 19.17
C ARG A 253 -15.29 2.48 19.43
N PHE A 254 -16.41 2.01 19.98
CA PHE A 254 -17.44 2.87 20.53
C PHE A 254 -17.14 3.11 22.01
N VAL A 255 -16.92 4.37 22.38
CA VAL A 255 -16.82 4.78 23.77
C VAL A 255 -18.17 5.37 24.15
N LYS A 256 -18.88 4.70 25.08
CA LYS A 256 -20.13 5.19 25.68
C LYS A 256 -19.82 6.33 26.65
N ASP A 257 -19.31 7.44 26.14
CA ASP A 257 -19.41 8.72 26.82
C ASP A 257 -20.60 9.51 26.27
N LYS A 258 -20.94 10.62 26.93
CA LYS A 258 -22.09 11.48 26.56
C LYS A 258 -22.01 12.03 25.12
N MET A 259 -20.91 11.81 24.39
CA MET A 259 -20.62 12.40 23.09
C MET A 259 -20.55 11.37 21.95
N GLY A 260 -20.77 10.08 22.22
CA GLY A 260 -20.85 9.04 21.19
C GLY A 260 -19.55 8.89 20.41
N LEU A 261 -18.41 8.86 21.09
CA LEU A 261 -17.11 8.84 20.42
C LEU A 261 -16.83 7.50 19.73
N HIS A 262 -16.44 7.59 18.46
CA HIS A 262 -15.85 6.49 17.70
C HIS A 262 -14.34 6.75 17.55
N MET A 263 -13.51 5.75 17.85
CA MET A 263 -12.09 5.75 17.52
C MET A 263 -11.80 4.64 16.52
N TYR A 264 -10.89 4.89 15.61
CA TYR A 264 -10.34 3.84 14.74
C TYR A 264 -9.02 3.37 15.31
N VAL A 265 -8.83 2.05 15.39
CA VAL A 265 -7.54 1.45 15.71
C VAL A 265 -7.15 0.56 14.54
N ILE A 266 -6.06 0.89 13.87
CA ILE A 266 -5.66 0.24 12.62
C ILE A 266 -4.29 -0.39 12.82
N TRP A 267 -4.19 -1.70 12.54
CA TRP A 267 -2.99 -2.51 12.75
C TRP A 267 -2.53 -3.21 11.46
N ASN A 268 -2.94 -2.67 10.31
CA ASN A 268 -2.53 -3.13 8.99
C ASN A 268 -1.77 -1.99 8.26
N GLN A 269 -0.50 -2.22 7.94
CA GLN A 269 0.34 -1.19 7.31
C GLN A 269 -0.18 -0.77 5.93
N ALA A 270 -0.59 -1.73 5.09
CA ALA A 270 -1.14 -1.42 3.76
C ALA A 270 -2.46 -0.63 3.86
N ALA A 271 -3.22 -0.79 4.94
CA ALA A 271 -4.40 0.03 5.21
C ALA A 271 -4.02 1.44 5.61
N LEU A 272 -3.02 1.59 6.48
CA LEU A 272 -2.48 2.89 6.93
C LEU A 272 -1.88 3.70 5.78
N ASP A 273 -1.20 3.04 4.84
CA ASP A 273 -0.59 3.66 3.66
C ASP A 273 -1.63 4.30 2.72
N ARG A 274 -2.91 3.95 2.87
CA ARG A 274 -4.02 4.54 2.09
C ARG A 274 -4.68 5.75 2.77
N ILE A 275 -4.25 6.11 3.98
CA ILE A 275 -4.78 7.27 4.71
C ILE A 275 -4.07 8.51 4.23
N ALA A 276 -4.85 9.51 3.82
CA ALA A 276 -4.30 10.75 3.30
C ALA A 276 -4.17 11.81 4.40
N LEU A 277 -2.99 12.39 4.58
CA LEU A 277 -2.79 13.53 5.47
C LEU A 277 -3.37 14.79 4.81
N LEU A 278 -4.26 15.51 5.49
CA LEU A 278 -4.89 16.77 5.03
C LEU A 278 -4.08 17.97 5.51
N GLU A 279 -3.95 18.08 6.82
CA GLU A 279 -3.40 19.25 7.50
C GLU A 279 -2.48 18.80 8.62
N ALA A 280 -1.51 19.65 8.95
CA ALA A 280 -0.66 19.54 10.12
C ALA A 280 -0.74 20.86 10.88
N ASN A 281 -1.25 20.83 12.11
CA ASN A 281 -1.43 22.01 12.96
C ASN A 281 -2.27 23.12 12.29
N GLY A 282 -3.28 22.75 11.51
CA GLY A 282 -4.13 23.70 10.77
C GLY A 282 -3.46 24.33 9.55
N LYS A 283 -2.19 24.01 9.28
CA LYS A 283 -1.59 24.28 7.98
C LYS A 283 -2.00 23.13 7.09
N LYS A 284 -2.64 23.45 5.96
CA LYS A 284 -2.75 22.48 4.87
C LYS A 284 -1.36 21.97 4.60
N LEU A 285 -1.16 20.68 4.87
CA LEU A 285 -0.10 19.99 4.16
C LEU A 285 -0.56 20.16 2.73
N GLN A 286 0.26 20.77 1.88
CA GLN A 286 -0.04 20.74 0.46
C GLN A 286 -0.19 19.27 0.11
N ARG A 287 -1.40 18.74 0.16
CA ARG A 287 -1.76 17.68 -0.77
C ARG A 287 -1.40 18.25 -2.13
N LEU A 288 -1.16 17.37 -3.10
CA LEU A 288 -1.78 17.56 -4.41
C LEU A 288 -3.11 18.32 -4.19
N ALA A 289 -3.11 19.67 -4.28
CA ALA A 289 -4.23 20.55 -3.89
C ALA A 289 -4.01 22.03 -4.23
N GLN A 290 -2.83 22.47 -4.64
CA GLN A 290 -2.72 23.59 -5.59
C GLN A 290 -2.70 23.12 -7.05
N ASP A 291 -2.62 21.80 -7.26
CA ASP A 291 -2.86 21.17 -8.57
C ASP A 291 -4.18 20.38 -8.61
N SER A 292 -5.10 20.49 -7.64
CA SER A 292 -6.29 19.58 -7.55
C SER A 292 -7.65 20.17 -7.85
N GLN A 293 -7.70 21.27 -8.61
CA GLN A 293 -8.69 21.29 -9.69
C GLN A 293 -8.17 20.59 -10.96
N THR A 294 -6.88 20.22 -11.00
CA THR A 294 -6.23 19.52 -12.12
C THR A 294 -5.92 18.04 -11.84
N THR A 295 -5.90 17.58 -10.58
CA THR A 295 -5.42 16.21 -10.20
C THR A 295 -6.41 15.37 -9.39
N LEU A 296 -7.63 15.84 -9.10
CA LEU A 296 -8.75 14.89 -8.95
C LEU A 296 -9.05 14.15 -10.28
N ASN A 297 -8.43 14.61 -11.37
CA ASN A 297 -8.34 13.93 -12.66
C ASN A 297 -7.14 12.96 -12.81
N GLU A 298 -6.27 12.75 -11.81
CA GLU A 298 -4.97 12.07 -12.06
C GLU A 298 -4.61 10.93 -11.10
N ILE A 299 -5.57 10.13 -10.62
CA ILE A 299 -5.22 8.70 -10.42
C ILE A 299 -5.21 8.09 -11.81
N GLN A 300 -4.04 8.10 -12.45
CA GLN A 300 -3.90 7.65 -13.82
C GLN A 300 -3.70 6.12 -13.92
N GLY A 301 -3.22 5.44 -12.86
CA GLY A 301 -3.18 3.98 -12.78
C GLY A 301 -2.96 3.37 -11.39
N SER A 302 -2.84 2.03 -11.34
CA SER A 302 -2.52 1.25 -10.13
C SER A 302 -1.98 -0.15 -10.47
N ILE A 303 -1.08 -0.71 -9.66
CA ILE A 303 -0.66 -2.12 -9.75
C ILE A 303 -1.25 -3.00 -8.63
N ASP A 304 -1.79 -4.16 -9.00
CA ASP A 304 -2.21 -5.22 -8.09
C ASP A 304 -1.22 -6.40 -8.17
N PHE A 305 -0.60 -6.79 -7.05
CA PHE A 305 0.24 -8.00 -6.98
C PHE A 305 -0.60 -9.23 -6.64
N LEU A 306 -0.47 -10.28 -7.46
CA LEU A 306 -1.30 -11.46 -7.37
C LEU A 306 -0.76 -12.45 -6.34
N ASN A 307 -1.68 -13.05 -5.55
CA ASN A 307 -1.35 -14.22 -4.75
C ASN A 307 -1.23 -15.47 -5.65
N LYS A 308 -0.76 -16.58 -5.08
CA LYS A 308 -0.54 -17.84 -5.82
C LYS A 308 -1.77 -18.30 -6.60
N THR A 309 -2.94 -18.29 -5.96
CA THR A 309 -4.20 -18.75 -6.55
C THR A 309 -4.66 -17.85 -7.70
N ASP A 310 -4.56 -16.53 -7.53
CA ASP A 310 -4.90 -15.58 -8.60
C ASP A 310 -3.89 -15.61 -9.76
N SER A 311 -2.61 -15.87 -9.46
CA SER A 311 -1.56 -16.06 -10.45
C SER A 311 -1.83 -17.29 -11.32
N GLU A 312 -2.16 -18.44 -10.71
CA GLU A 312 -2.54 -19.67 -11.41
C GLU A 312 -3.77 -19.43 -12.31
N ARG A 313 -4.78 -18.73 -11.80
CA ARG A 313 -5.99 -18.37 -12.56
C ARG A 313 -5.71 -17.44 -13.74
N LEU A 314 -4.64 -16.65 -13.67
CA LEU A 314 -4.24 -15.67 -14.68
C LEU A 314 -3.00 -16.10 -15.47
N ASN A 315 -2.82 -17.41 -15.63
CA ASN A 315 -1.77 -18.04 -16.44
C ASN A 315 -0.37 -17.55 -16.02
N GLY A 316 -0.07 -17.61 -14.72
CA GLY A 316 1.23 -17.26 -14.16
C GLY A 316 1.54 -15.77 -14.10
N ALA A 317 0.53 -14.90 -14.28
CA ALA A 317 0.72 -13.47 -14.06
C ALA A 317 1.09 -13.20 -12.59
N LEU A 318 2.02 -12.29 -12.36
CA LEU A 318 2.42 -11.86 -11.02
C LEU A 318 1.79 -10.52 -10.63
N ALA A 319 1.41 -9.71 -11.61
CA ALA A 319 0.76 -8.43 -11.38
C ALA A 319 -0.21 -8.03 -12.48
N ILE A 320 -1.16 -7.17 -12.12
CA ILE A 320 -2.05 -6.47 -13.05
C ILE A 320 -1.81 -4.97 -12.91
N ILE A 321 -1.39 -4.32 -13.98
CA ILE A 321 -1.30 -2.86 -14.08
C ILE A 321 -2.61 -2.34 -14.67
N ARG A 322 -3.23 -1.38 -13.98
CA ARG A 322 -4.49 -0.76 -14.39
C ARG A 322 -4.26 0.68 -14.78
N GLY A 323 -4.80 1.10 -15.92
CA GLY A 323 -4.86 2.51 -16.32
C GLY A 323 -6.28 3.05 -16.23
N PHE A 324 -6.47 4.22 -15.64
CA PHE A 324 -7.74 4.93 -15.55
C PHE A 324 -7.88 5.94 -16.71
N SER A 325 -8.99 6.67 -16.77
CA SER A 325 -9.39 7.51 -17.92
C SER A 325 -8.37 8.61 -18.30
N ALA A 326 -7.47 8.99 -17.39
CA ALA A 326 -6.41 9.96 -17.63
C ALA A 326 -5.00 9.34 -17.79
N ALA A 327 -4.88 8.02 -18.03
CA ALA A 327 -3.59 7.36 -18.20
C ALA A 327 -2.74 7.98 -19.33
N ASN A 328 -1.52 8.42 -18.99
CA ASN A 328 -0.49 8.83 -19.95
C ASN A 328 0.76 7.94 -19.82
N VAL A 329 1.84 8.24 -20.54
CA VAL A 329 3.08 7.43 -20.54
C VAL A 329 3.67 7.19 -19.15
N THR A 330 3.48 8.12 -18.22
CA THR A 330 4.01 8.03 -16.86
C THR A 330 3.35 6.91 -16.07
N THR A 331 2.09 6.59 -16.37
CA THR A 331 1.32 5.57 -15.64
C THR A 331 1.92 4.18 -15.73
N PRO A 332 2.01 3.54 -16.92
CA PRO A 332 2.59 2.22 -17.01
C PRO A 332 4.06 2.23 -16.57
N ILE A 333 4.84 3.28 -16.83
CA ILE A 333 6.23 3.37 -16.37
C ILE A 333 6.31 3.35 -14.84
N HIS A 334 5.49 4.15 -14.16
CA HIS A 334 5.43 4.20 -12.70
C HIS A 334 5.03 2.86 -12.09
N GLU A 335 3.96 2.24 -12.60
CA GLU A 335 3.50 0.95 -12.11
C GLU A 335 4.48 -0.20 -12.44
N GLY A 336 5.14 -0.13 -13.60
CA GLY A 336 6.21 -1.05 -13.99
C GLY A 336 7.43 -0.96 -13.06
N ALA A 337 7.74 0.24 -12.54
CA ALA A 337 8.81 0.40 -11.54
C ALA A 337 8.49 -0.30 -10.22
N HIS A 338 7.22 -0.29 -9.77
CA HIS A 338 6.79 -1.08 -8.61
C HIS A 338 6.98 -2.59 -8.85
N PHE A 339 6.67 -3.08 -10.06
CA PHE A 339 6.93 -4.47 -10.44
C PHE A 339 8.42 -4.80 -10.38
N TYR A 340 9.25 -3.97 -11.02
CA TYR A 340 10.69 -4.13 -11.05
C TYR A 340 11.28 -4.20 -9.65
N ARG A 341 10.90 -3.26 -8.78
CA ARG A 341 11.37 -3.23 -7.39
C ARG A 341 11.01 -4.50 -6.62
N ARG A 342 9.83 -5.06 -6.87
CA ARG A 342 9.35 -6.24 -6.16
C ARG A 342 9.99 -7.55 -6.62
N PHE A 343 10.17 -7.72 -7.93
CA PHE A 343 10.54 -9.02 -8.51
C PHE A 343 11.92 -9.04 -9.18
N MET A 344 12.42 -7.89 -9.61
CA MET A 344 13.67 -7.79 -10.35
C MET A 344 14.83 -7.30 -9.49
N LEU A 345 14.57 -6.37 -8.57
CA LEU A 345 15.60 -5.76 -7.70
C LEU A 345 15.98 -6.69 -6.52
N ASN A 346 16.74 -7.74 -6.80
CA ASN A 346 17.21 -8.70 -5.80
C ASN A 346 18.61 -9.25 -6.16
N THR A 347 19.23 -9.97 -5.21
CA THR A 347 20.58 -10.54 -5.39
C THR A 347 20.64 -11.63 -6.45
N GLU A 348 19.55 -12.38 -6.66
CA GLU A 348 19.46 -13.43 -7.67
C GLU A 348 19.55 -12.87 -9.09
N ASN A 349 19.08 -11.63 -9.28
CA ASN A 349 19.20 -10.88 -10.53
C ASN A 349 20.46 -9.99 -10.59
N GLY A 350 21.43 -10.23 -9.72
CA GLY A 350 22.75 -9.60 -9.78
C GLY A 350 22.89 -8.24 -9.10
N PHE A 351 21.88 -7.79 -8.32
CA PHE A 351 21.99 -6.55 -7.55
C PHE A 351 22.69 -6.77 -6.21
N THR A 352 23.57 -5.85 -5.84
CA THR A 352 24.20 -5.87 -4.50
C THR A 352 23.20 -5.45 -3.43
N THR A 353 23.44 -5.86 -2.17
CA THR A 353 22.62 -5.43 -1.03
C THR A 353 22.62 -3.90 -0.84
N GLN A 354 23.71 -3.22 -1.26
CA GLN A 354 23.81 -1.77 -1.20
C GLN A 354 22.93 -1.10 -2.27
N GLU A 355 22.95 -1.61 -3.51
CA GLU A 355 22.07 -1.13 -4.59
C GLU A 355 20.59 -1.35 -4.28
N ILE A 356 20.23 -2.51 -3.68
CA ILE A 356 18.84 -2.79 -3.26
C ILE A 356 18.39 -1.81 -2.17
N LYS A 357 19.27 -1.42 -1.24
CA LYS A 357 18.96 -0.45 -0.19
C LYS A 357 18.88 0.99 -0.70
N ALA A 358 19.58 1.32 -1.78
CA ALA A 358 19.63 2.66 -2.35
C ALA A 358 18.43 3.00 -3.27
N ALA A 359 17.67 1.99 -3.70
CA ALA A 359 16.53 2.11 -4.63
C ALA A 359 15.16 1.97 -3.94
#